data_AF-A0A2N5JLG9-F1
#
_entry.id   AF-A0A2N5JLG9-F1
#
_cell.length_a   1.000
_cell.length_b   1.000
_cell.length_c   1.000
_cell.angle_alpha   90.00
_cell.angle_beta   90.00
_cell.angle_gamma   90.00
#
_symmetry.space_group_name_H-M   'P 1'
#
loop_
_entity.id
_entity.type
_entity.pdbx_description
1 polymer ?
#
loop_
_entity_poly.entity_id
_entity_poly.type
_entity_poly.pdbx_seq_one_letter_code
_entity_poly.pdbx_strand_id
1 'polypeptide(L)'
;RDDLLKAELAALLHNLGKLSSKFVAASTDFHYQYITGILAEWWTMHKASLDPSTIERFEDVCTEASKAATYDFLDYLVNAQNVRAWFQERCIKLPSPLDDKAYAFGEFSEFHKGWKPDDPNSRLLEIYRDASGNGFVPQAIRLIHIAHDAASGGEKQYVGGIMPQTRSGSPEAVYGTSAYGREAQIELPVLDTKRKSLIECVLNSAKCYRGQYSDAEQALRTGLGDTRRPINDVSLWDLSAATAALFKAAAAAAVLTGSIPSVANARWRLLAISFDGLGFWGQAHHIPDLLARREAVRKGLDAVRALLEVTYPLGNEIYRDEYGSVFVVPDCANLLKLPAEDSQSLEDHIRVAFNISD
;
A
#
# COMPACT_ATOMS: atom_id res chain seq x y z
N ARG A 1 7.18 12.08 10.91
CA ARG A 1 5.73 11.96 10.65
C ARG A 1 5.43 12.10 9.16
N ASP A 2 5.60 13.29 8.58
CA ASP A 2 5.14 13.58 7.21
C ASP A 2 5.78 12.68 6.15
N ASP A 3 7.07 12.35 6.27
CA ASP A 3 7.74 11.40 5.37
C ASP A 3 7.20 9.96 5.48
N LEU A 4 6.76 9.53 6.67
CA LEU A 4 6.14 8.22 6.84
C LEU A 4 4.74 8.19 6.20
N LEU A 5 3.98 9.29 6.30
CA LEU A 5 2.69 9.44 5.60
C LEU A 5 2.87 9.44 4.07
N LYS A 6 3.93 10.09 3.56
CA LYS A 6 4.28 10.01 2.14
C LYS A 6 4.62 8.59 1.71
N ALA A 7 5.41 7.87 2.51
CA ALA A 7 5.75 6.49 2.23
C ALA A 7 4.52 5.56 2.29
N GLU A 8 3.58 5.79 3.21
CA GLU A 8 2.30 5.09 3.24
C GLU A 8 1.49 5.34 1.97
N LEU A 9 1.40 6.59 1.49
CA LEU A 9 0.72 6.89 0.24
C LEU A 9 1.39 6.18 -0.94
N ALA A 10 2.73 6.16 -0.97
CA ALA A 10 3.49 5.42 -1.97
C ALA A 10 3.17 3.90 -1.90
N ALA A 11 3.06 3.34 -0.69
CA ALA A 11 2.66 1.96 -0.45
C ALA A 11 1.20 1.67 -0.86
N LEU A 12 0.27 2.61 -0.69
CA LEU A 12 -1.12 2.48 -1.15
C LEU A 12 -1.18 2.41 -2.68
N LEU A 13 -0.37 3.24 -3.35
CA LEU A 13 -0.25 3.28 -4.81
C LEU A 13 0.62 2.16 -5.38
N HIS A 14 1.20 1.30 -4.54
CA HIS A 14 2.05 0.19 -4.95
C HIS A 14 1.43 -0.67 -6.05
N ASN A 15 0.13 -0.97 -5.94
CA ASN A 15 -0.59 -1.79 -6.92
C ASN A 15 -1.31 -0.99 -8.01
N LEU A 16 -1.01 0.30 -8.19
CA LEU A 16 -1.70 1.20 -9.12
C LEU A 16 -1.77 0.66 -10.56
N GLY A 17 -0.79 -0.16 -10.95
CA GLY A 17 -0.83 -0.87 -12.23
C GLY A 17 -2.04 -1.73 -12.45
N LYS A 18 -2.46 -2.45 -11.41
CA LYS A 18 -3.58 -3.37 -11.50
C LYS A 18 -4.89 -2.66 -11.84
N LEU A 19 -4.96 -1.34 -11.64
CA LEU A 19 -6.08 -0.51 -12.09
C LEU A 19 -5.98 -0.24 -13.61
N SER A 20 -6.01 -1.28 -14.44
CA SER A 20 -5.96 -1.12 -15.89
C SER A 20 -6.73 -2.22 -16.61
N SER A 21 -7.27 -1.88 -17.78
CA SER A 21 -7.93 -2.84 -18.65
C SER A 21 -7.01 -4.01 -19.01
N LYS A 22 -5.73 -3.72 -19.29
CA LYS A 22 -4.74 -4.73 -19.68
C LYS A 22 -4.43 -5.74 -18.56
N PHE A 23 -4.39 -5.30 -17.29
CA PHE A 23 -4.23 -6.22 -16.15
C PHE A 23 -5.40 -7.19 -16.07
N VAL A 24 -6.60 -6.64 -16.08
CA VAL A 24 -7.84 -7.40 -15.85
C VAL A 24 -8.11 -8.35 -17.02
N ALA A 25 -7.82 -7.94 -18.26
CA ALA A 25 -7.88 -8.78 -19.45
C ALA A 25 -6.76 -9.84 -19.52
N ALA A 26 -5.89 -9.93 -18.51
CA ALA A 26 -4.76 -10.84 -18.44
C ALA A 26 -3.85 -10.80 -19.69
N SER A 27 -3.71 -9.62 -20.29
CA SER A 27 -2.82 -9.40 -21.43
C SER A 27 -1.38 -9.64 -21.02
N THR A 28 -0.62 -10.38 -21.84
CA THR A 28 0.82 -10.60 -21.64
C THR A 28 1.63 -9.31 -21.70
N ASP A 29 1.07 -8.24 -22.28
CA ASP A 29 1.71 -6.93 -22.40
C ASP A 29 1.45 -6.05 -21.16
N PHE A 30 0.80 -6.60 -20.13
CA PHE A 30 0.57 -5.90 -18.88
C PHE A 30 1.58 -6.34 -17.82
N HIS A 31 2.63 -5.55 -17.69
CA HIS A 31 3.55 -5.67 -16.58
C HIS A 31 3.33 -4.52 -15.61
N TYR A 32 2.76 -4.82 -14.45
CA TYR A 32 2.53 -3.89 -13.33
C TYR A 32 3.80 -3.21 -12.80
N GLN A 33 4.97 -3.57 -13.34
CA GLN A 33 6.30 -3.39 -12.77
C GLN A 33 7.02 -2.14 -13.30
N TYR A 34 6.44 -1.44 -14.28
CA TYR A 34 7.18 -0.47 -15.10
C TYR A 34 6.46 0.87 -15.28
N ILE A 35 5.43 1.14 -14.47
CA ILE A 35 4.52 2.27 -14.71
C ILE A 35 5.22 3.60 -14.51
N THR A 36 6.28 3.67 -13.70
CA THR A 36 6.98 4.92 -13.41
C THR A 36 8.20 5.16 -14.30
N GLY A 37 8.67 4.12 -15.02
CA GLY A 37 9.77 4.20 -15.97
C GLY A 37 11.16 4.32 -15.34
N ILE A 38 11.27 4.20 -14.00
CA ILE A 38 12.53 4.35 -13.26
C ILE A 38 13.50 3.25 -13.68
N LEU A 39 13.05 1.99 -13.72
CA LEU A 39 13.90 0.89 -14.19
C LEU A 39 14.34 1.06 -15.64
N ALA A 40 13.44 1.49 -16.53
CA ALA A 40 13.74 1.65 -17.96
C ALA A 40 14.80 2.72 -18.21
N GLU A 41 14.76 3.82 -17.45
CA GLU A 41 15.80 4.85 -17.46
C GLU A 41 17.12 4.33 -16.92
N TRP A 42 17.10 3.67 -15.76
CA TRP A 42 18.32 3.09 -15.18
C TRP A 42 18.97 2.12 -16.17
N TRP A 43 18.18 1.24 -16.77
CA TRP A 43 18.66 0.31 -17.79
C TRP A 43 19.27 1.04 -18.98
N THR A 44 18.60 2.05 -19.53
CA THR A 44 19.09 2.81 -20.67
C THR A 44 20.43 3.47 -20.37
N MET A 45 20.62 3.99 -19.15
CA MET A 45 21.87 4.63 -18.72
C MET A 45 23.01 3.64 -18.46
N HIS A 46 22.71 2.44 -17.97
CA HIS A 46 23.74 1.54 -17.43
C HIS A 46 23.98 0.27 -18.28
N LYS A 47 23.09 -0.10 -19.22
CA LYS A 47 23.18 -1.36 -20.00
C LYS A 47 24.57 -1.59 -20.59
N ALA A 48 25.18 -0.55 -21.14
CA ALA A 48 26.49 -0.65 -21.79
C ALA A 48 27.65 -1.00 -20.84
N SER A 49 27.50 -0.74 -19.54
CA SER A 49 28.50 -1.04 -18.50
C SER A 49 28.24 -2.32 -17.71
N LEU A 50 27.10 -2.99 -17.95
CA LEU A 50 26.74 -4.21 -17.24
C LEU A 50 27.42 -5.43 -17.87
N ASP A 51 27.72 -6.43 -17.05
CA ASP A 51 28.23 -7.71 -17.55
C ASP A 51 27.13 -8.49 -18.32
N PRO A 52 27.51 -9.40 -19.24
CA PRO A 52 26.54 -10.13 -20.06
C PRO A 52 25.49 -10.91 -19.27
N SER A 53 25.84 -11.45 -18.09
CA SER A 53 24.89 -12.23 -17.29
C SER A 53 23.84 -11.33 -16.64
N THR A 54 24.22 -10.11 -16.24
CA THR A 54 23.27 -9.10 -15.76
C THR A 54 22.40 -8.59 -16.89
N ILE A 55 22.95 -8.41 -18.10
CA ILE A 55 22.15 -8.05 -19.27
C ILE A 55 21.08 -9.11 -19.53
N GLU A 56 21.47 -10.39 -19.63
CA GLU A 56 20.56 -11.51 -19.85
C GLU A 56 19.47 -11.58 -18.77
N ARG A 57 19.84 -11.37 -17.49
CA ARG A 57 18.87 -11.37 -16.39
C ARG A 57 17.84 -10.24 -16.47
N PHE A 58 18.09 -9.14 -17.17
CA PHE A 58 17.21 -7.96 -17.19
C PHE A 58 16.58 -7.69 -18.55
N GLU A 59 17.10 -8.27 -19.63
CA GLU A 59 16.75 -7.88 -21.00
C GLU A 59 15.26 -8.07 -21.31
N ASP A 60 14.64 -9.14 -20.82
CA ASP A 60 13.21 -9.40 -20.97
C ASP A 60 12.35 -8.27 -20.35
N VAL A 61 12.71 -7.90 -19.12
CA VAL A 61 11.96 -6.99 -18.27
C VAL A 61 12.18 -5.54 -18.67
N CYS A 62 13.42 -5.16 -18.95
CA CYS A 62 13.75 -3.79 -19.34
C CYS A 62 13.33 -3.47 -20.77
N THR A 63 13.40 -4.42 -21.70
CA THR A 63 12.91 -4.19 -23.07
C THR A 63 11.41 -3.90 -23.08
N GLU A 64 10.65 -4.60 -22.23
CA GLU A 64 9.23 -4.35 -22.04
C GLU A 64 8.96 -3.00 -21.37
N ALA A 65 9.70 -2.69 -20.30
CA ALA A 65 9.62 -1.42 -19.59
C ALA A 65 9.91 -0.22 -20.51
N SER A 66 10.81 -0.40 -21.48
CA SER A 66 11.21 0.60 -22.47
C SER A 66 10.25 0.70 -23.68
N LYS A 67 9.13 -0.05 -23.72
CA LYS A 67 8.15 0.11 -24.80
C LYS A 67 7.38 1.42 -24.68
N ALA A 68 7.07 2.02 -25.84
CA ALA A 68 6.30 3.26 -25.95
C ALA A 68 5.00 3.25 -25.14
N ALA A 69 4.24 2.14 -25.11
CA ALA A 69 2.98 2.06 -24.37
C ALA A 69 3.11 2.26 -22.85
N THR A 70 4.30 2.00 -22.29
CA THR A 70 4.62 2.25 -20.87
C THR A 70 4.87 3.74 -20.65
N TYR A 71 5.60 4.36 -21.57
CA TYR A 71 5.80 5.80 -21.60
C TYR A 71 4.50 6.54 -21.89
N ASP A 72 3.70 6.14 -22.87
CA ASP A 72 2.44 6.76 -23.31
C ASP A 72 1.43 6.98 -22.17
N PHE A 73 1.34 6.05 -21.21
CA PHE A 73 0.45 6.21 -20.05
C PHE A 73 0.87 7.40 -19.18
N LEU A 74 2.17 7.54 -18.93
CA LEU A 74 2.70 8.70 -18.24
C LEU A 74 2.81 9.91 -19.14
N ASP A 75 3.17 9.77 -20.42
CA ASP A 75 3.36 10.85 -21.38
C ASP A 75 2.04 11.57 -21.69
N TYR A 76 0.93 10.83 -21.68
CA TYR A 76 -0.43 11.40 -21.65
C TYR A 76 -0.62 12.35 -20.44
N LEU A 77 -0.03 12.01 -19.30
CA LEU A 77 -0.06 12.84 -18.08
C LEU A 77 1.10 13.88 -18.03
N VAL A 78 2.20 13.65 -18.76
CA VAL A 78 3.40 14.53 -18.87
C VAL A 78 3.03 15.85 -19.51
N ASN A 79 2.15 15.84 -20.53
CA ASN A 79 1.68 17.07 -21.16
C ASN A 79 0.79 17.93 -20.25
N ALA A 80 0.25 17.36 -19.17
CA ALA A 80 -0.66 18.06 -18.27
C ALA A 80 0.00 18.58 -16.98
N GLN A 81 0.94 17.85 -16.36
CA GLN A 81 1.34 18.14 -14.96
C GLN A 81 2.69 17.58 -14.44
N ASN A 82 3.66 17.17 -15.27
CA ASN A 82 4.98 16.62 -14.84
C ASN A 82 4.89 15.40 -13.86
N VAL A 83 3.90 14.53 -14.04
CA VAL A 83 3.63 13.35 -13.19
C VAL A 83 4.83 12.42 -13.04
N ARG A 84 5.54 12.15 -14.14
CA ARG A 84 6.76 11.33 -14.13
C ARG A 84 7.82 11.91 -13.19
N ALA A 85 8.07 13.22 -13.30
CA ALA A 85 9.03 13.90 -12.43
C ALA A 85 8.61 13.81 -10.96
N TRP A 86 7.30 13.91 -10.66
CA TRP A 86 6.79 13.75 -9.30
C TRP A 86 7.02 12.33 -8.75
N PHE A 87 6.76 11.29 -9.54
CA PHE A 87 7.03 9.90 -9.12
C PHE A 87 8.52 9.62 -8.94
N GLN A 88 9.39 10.35 -9.64
CA GLN A 88 10.85 10.22 -9.56
C GLN A 88 11.48 11.13 -8.50
N GLU A 89 10.73 12.12 -8.00
CA GLU A 89 11.23 13.05 -7.01
C GLU A 89 11.54 12.32 -5.69
N ARG A 90 12.81 12.36 -5.28
CA ARG A 90 13.29 11.74 -4.04
C ARG A 90 12.96 12.59 -2.81
N CYS A 91 11.68 12.78 -2.54
CA CYS A 91 11.18 13.68 -1.50
C CYS A 91 10.78 12.98 -0.18
N ILE A 92 10.96 11.66 -0.09
CA ILE A 92 10.62 10.86 1.09
C ILE A 92 11.92 10.57 1.85
N LYS A 93 12.06 11.16 3.05
CA LYS A 93 13.25 11.00 3.90
C LYS A 93 12.84 10.32 5.21
N LEU A 94 12.93 8.99 5.24
CA LEU A 94 12.53 8.21 6.41
C LEU A 94 13.62 8.26 7.51
N PRO A 95 13.25 8.13 8.79
CA PRO A 95 14.21 8.08 9.88
C PRO A 95 14.89 6.71 9.98
N SER A 96 16.01 6.66 10.70
CA SER A 96 16.74 5.42 10.95
C SER A 96 15.86 4.32 11.57
N PRO A 97 16.02 3.05 11.17
CA PRO A 97 17.00 2.48 10.23
C PRO A 97 16.58 2.50 8.75
N LEU A 98 15.60 3.32 8.38
CA LEU A 98 15.09 3.47 7.01
C LEU A 98 15.73 4.65 6.27
N ASP A 99 16.80 5.24 6.80
CA ASP A 99 17.48 6.44 6.31
C ASP A 99 18.66 6.15 5.37
N ASP A 100 18.75 4.92 4.87
CA ASP A 100 19.76 4.44 3.92
C ASP A 100 19.74 5.18 2.57
N LYS A 101 18.63 5.85 2.23
CA LYS A 101 18.55 6.81 1.11
C LYS A 101 17.32 7.71 1.20
N ALA A 102 17.26 8.71 0.32
CA ALA A 102 16.01 9.39 -0.02
C ALA A 102 15.24 8.58 -1.08
N TYR A 103 13.94 8.40 -0.85
CA TYR A 103 13.07 7.58 -1.69
C TYR A 103 12.16 8.43 -2.57
N ALA A 104 11.86 7.91 -3.75
CA ALA A 104 10.84 8.44 -4.65
C ALA A 104 9.55 7.60 -4.59
N PHE A 105 8.40 8.20 -4.87
CA PHE A 105 7.11 7.48 -4.87
C PHE A 105 7.12 6.29 -5.83
N GLY A 106 7.73 6.45 -6.99
CA GLY A 106 7.75 5.44 -8.04
C GLY A 106 8.53 4.19 -7.66
N GLU A 107 9.51 4.29 -6.76
CA GLU A 107 10.27 3.13 -6.27
C GLU A 107 9.37 2.19 -5.45
N PHE A 108 8.31 2.70 -4.83
CA PHE A 108 7.32 1.85 -4.15
C PHE A 108 6.33 1.22 -5.11
N SER A 109 6.13 1.75 -6.32
CA SER A 109 5.14 1.26 -7.28
C SER A 109 5.70 0.27 -8.30
N GLU A 110 7.01 0.30 -8.55
CA GLU A 110 7.68 -0.70 -9.37
C GLU A 110 7.94 -1.96 -8.53
N PHE A 111 6.92 -2.80 -8.36
CA PHE A 111 7.13 -4.18 -7.91
C PHE A 111 7.61 -5.00 -9.09
N HIS A 112 8.77 -5.65 -9.01
CA HIS A 112 9.28 -6.45 -10.13
C HIS A 112 9.20 -7.95 -9.85
N LYS A 113 8.99 -8.72 -10.91
CA LYS A 113 8.95 -10.18 -10.87
C LYS A 113 10.32 -10.67 -10.42
N GLY A 114 10.36 -11.51 -9.39
CA GLY A 114 11.61 -12.10 -8.89
C GLY A 114 12.40 -11.22 -7.92
N TRP A 115 11.83 -10.10 -7.45
CA TRP A 115 12.43 -9.29 -6.39
C TRP A 115 12.13 -9.90 -5.02
N LYS A 116 13.03 -10.77 -4.59
CA LYS A 116 13.06 -11.31 -3.24
C LYS A 116 14.11 -10.52 -2.48
N PRO A 117 13.76 -9.72 -1.45
CA PRO A 117 14.71 -8.89 -0.72
C PRO A 117 15.88 -9.68 -0.12
N ASP A 118 15.66 -10.97 0.16
CA ASP A 118 16.63 -11.87 0.77
C ASP A 118 17.28 -12.82 -0.26
N ASP A 119 17.04 -12.63 -1.57
CA ASP A 119 17.70 -13.41 -2.62
C ASP A 119 19.03 -12.75 -3.02
N PRO A 120 20.17 -13.44 -2.90
CA PRO A 120 21.47 -12.89 -3.28
C PRO A 120 21.60 -12.60 -4.78
N ASN A 121 20.69 -13.13 -5.60
CA ASN A 121 20.61 -12.84 -7.04
C ASN A 121 19.51 -11.82 -7.37
N SER A 122 18.95 -11.15 -6.36
CA SER A 122 17.91 -10.15 -6.53
C SER A 122 18.41 -9.03 -7.45
N ARG A 123 17.60 -8.73 -8.46
CA ARG A 123 17.81 -7.63 -9.41
C ARG A 123 17.94 -6.26 -8.71
N LEU A 124 17.37 -6.12 -7.50
CA LEU A 124 17.53 -4.94 -6.65
C LEU A 124 18.99 -4.57 -6.38
N LEU A 125 19.83 -5.59 -6.18
CA LEU A 125 21.23 -5.40 -5.86
C LEU A 125 21.97 -4.73 -7.02
N GLU A 126 21.55 -4.94 -8.27
CA GLU A 126 22.15 -4.31 -9.45
C GLU A 126 21.76 -2.83 -9.57
N ILE A 127 20.49 -2.53 -9.28
CA ILE A 127 19.92 -1.17 -9.41
C ILE A 127 20.42 -0.25 -8.31
N TYR A 128 20.47 -0.74 -7.08
CA TYR A 128 20.84 0.04 -5.92
C TYR A 128 22.25 -0.28 -5.49
N ARG A 129 23.15 0.70 -5.65
CA ARG A 129 24.55 0.62 -5.26
C ARG A 129 24.86 1.61 -4.14
N ASP A 130 25.65 1.16 -3.17
CA ASP A 130 26.22 2.04 -2.15
C ASP A 130 27.35 2.91 -2.73
N ALA A 131 27.93 3.78 -1.92
CA ALA A 131 29.02 4.66 -2.33
C ALA A 131 30.30 3.92 -2.76
N SER A 132 30.44 2.64 -2.39
CA SER A 132 31.55 1.76 -2.77
C SER A 132 31.20 0.89 -4.00
N GLY A 133 30.00 1.02 -4.56
CA GLY A 133 29.54 0.25 -5.70
C GLY A 133 28.97 -1.12 -5.36
N ASN A 134 28.81 -1.47 -4.07
CA ASN A 134 28.21 -2.74 -3.68
C ASN A 134 26.69 -2.67 -3.80
N GLY A 135 26.09 -3.75 -4.29
CA GLY A 135 24.65 -3.88 -4.36
C GLY A 135 23.99 -3.97 -2.99
N PHE A 136 22.86 -3.31 -2.81
CA PHE A 136 22.05 -3.41 -1.59
C PHE A 136 20.54 -3.35 -1.90
N VAL A 137 19.72 -3.73 -0.92
CA VAL A 137 18.26 -3.56 -1.01
C VAL A 137 17.85 -2.43 -0.07
N PRO A 138 17.25 -1.34 -0.58
CA PRO A 138 16.82 -0.26 0.29
C PRO A 138 15.76 -0.72 1.28
N GLN A 139 15.85 -0.26 2.53
CA GLN A 139 15.08 -0.86 3.63
C GLN A 139 13.57 -0.61 3.51
N ALA A 140 13.14 0.57 3.07
CA ALA A 140 11.71 0.81 2.85
C ALA A 140 11.17 -0.01 1.68
N ILE A 141 11.99 -0.28 0.66
CA ILE A 141 11.64 -1.15 -0.47
C ILE A 141 11.53 -2.61 0.02
N ARG A 142 12.41 -3.04 0.93
CA ARG A 142 12.28 -4.34 1.59
C ARG A 142 10.96 -4.47 2.36
N LEU A 143 10.56 -3.44 3.10
CA LEU A 143 9.31 -3.45 3.87
C LEU A 143 8.05 -3.49 3.00
N ILE A 144 8.02 -2.76 1.87
CA ILE A 144 6.85 -2.81 0.99
C ILE A 144 6.69 -4.19 0.34
N HIS A 145 7.79 -4.88 0.03
CA HIS A 145 7.75 -6.27 -0.45
C HIS A 145 7.14 -7.21 0.59
N ILE A 146 7.61 -7.13 1.83
CA ILE A 146 7.09 -7.91 2.96
C ILE A 146 5.59 -7.63 3.16
N ALA A 147 5.18 -6.36 3.12
CA ALA A 147 3.80 -5.97 3.30
C ALA A 147 2.90 -6.45 2.14
N HIS A 148 3.37 -6.35 0.90
CA HIS A 148 2.65 -6.85 -0.28
C HIS A 148 2.45 -8.37 -0.21
N ASP A 149 3.50 -9.12 0.12
CA ASP A 149 3.44 -10.59 0.21
C ASP A 149 2.48 -11.03 1.31
N ALA A 150 2.49 -10.34 2.46
CA ALA A 150 1.55 -10.60 3.55
C ALA A 150 0.10 -10.25 3.16
N ALA A 151 -0.14 -9.13 2.46
CA ALA A 151 -1.47 -8.72 2.03
C ALA A 151 -2.04 -9.60 0.89
N SER A 152 -1.19 -10.03 -0.03
CA SER A 152 -1.60 -10.78 -1.22
C SER A 152 -1.76 -12.29 -0.98
N GLY A 153 -1.40 -12.77 0.21
CA GLY A 153 -1.40 -14.19 0.57
C GLY A 153 -0.24 -14.92 -0.10
N GLY A 154 1.01 -14.57 0.23
CA GLY A 154 2.22 -15.20 -0.30
C GLY A 154 2.25 -16.74 -0.16
N GLU A 155 1.46 -17.29 0.76
CA GLU A 155 1.23 -18.72 0.93
C GLU A 155 0.40 -19.38 -0.18
N LYS A 156 -0.23 -18.60 -1.08
CA LYS A 156 -0.97 -19.10 -2.26
C LYS A 156 -0.16 -20.11 -3.09
N GLN A 157 1.17 -20.03 -3.03
CA GLN A 157 2.07 -20.98 -3.69
C GLN A 157 2.01 -22.40 -3.09
N TYR A 158 1.71 -22.54 -1.79
CA TYR A 158 1.61 -23.83 -1.09
C TYR A 158 0.21 -24.47 -1.20
N VAL A 159 -0.79 -23.70 -1.61
CA VAL A 159 -2.17 -24.19 -1.86
C VAL A 159 -2.38 -24.58 -3.34
N GLY A 160 -1.30 -24.55 -4.14
CA GLY A 160 -1.31 -24.93 -5.54
C GLY A 160 -1.72 -26.40 -5.72
N GLY A 161 -2.96 -26.63 -6.15
CA GLY A 161 -3.49 -27.96 -6.46
C GLY A 161 -4.95 -28.21 -6.07
N ILE A 162 -5.55 -27.36 -5.22
CA ILE A 162 -6.88 -27.63 -4.64
C ILE A 162 -8.03 -26.89 -5.38
N MET A 163 -7.74 -25.80 -6.09
CA MET A 163 -8.74 -24.97 -6.78
C MET A 163 -8.46 -24.88 -8.29
N PRO A 164 -9.45 -25.08 -9.19
CA PRO A 164 -9.31 -24.80 -10.61
C PRO A 164 -8.94 -23.32 -10.80
N GLN A 165 -7.69 -23.05 -11.17
CA GLN A 165 -7.20 -21.71 -11.47
C GLN A 165 -7.64 -21.31 -12.88
N THR A 166 -8.94 -21.24 -13.14
CA THR A 166 -9.42 -20.65 -14.39
C THR A 166 -9.24 -19.15 -14.27
N ARG A 167 -8.27 -18.62 -15.03
CA ARG A 167 -8.26 -17.19 -15.37
C ARG A 167 -9.65 -16.84 -15.89
N SER A 168 -10.18 -15.67 -15.53
CA SER A 168 -11.45 -15.20 -16.09
C SER A 168 -11.45 -15.46 -17.59
N GLY A 169 -12.59 -15.92 -18.12
CA GLY A 169 -12.76 -16.32 -19.53
C GLY A 169 -12.36 -15.23 -20.53
N SER A 170 -12.61 -15.49 -21.82
CA SER A 170 -12.26 -14.65 -22.97
C SER A 170 -12.07 -13.14 -22.64
N PRO A 171 -10.99 -12.48 -23.13
CA PRO A 171 -10.66 -11.08 -22.83
C PRO A 171 -11.81 -10.06 -22.95
N GLU A 172 -12.87 -10.44 -23.65
CA GLU A 172 -14.09 -9.68 -23.91
C GLU A 172 -15.04 -9.57 -22.70
N ALA A 173 -14.94 -10.45 -21.70
CA ALA A 173 -15.82 -10.44 -20.52
C ALA A 173 -15.15 -10.95 -19.25
N VAL A 174 -14.59 -10.02 -18.46
CA VAL A 174 -14.06 -10.30 -17.12
C VAL A 174 -15.11 -9.98 -16.06
N TYR A 175 -15.26 -10.83 -15.05
CA TYR A 175 -16.20 -10.61 -13.96
C TYR A 175 -15.47 -10.69 -12.62
N GLY A 176 -15.83 -9.78 -11.71
CA GLY A 176 -15.50 -9.87 -10.29
C GLY A 176 -16.54 -10.71 -9.54
N THR A 177 -16.09 -11.45 -8.54
CA THR A 177 -16.95 -12.21 -7.62
C THR A 177 -17.11 -11.43 -6.31
N SER A 178 -18.07 -11.80 -5.48
CA SER A 178 -18.12 -11.39 -4.08
C SER A 178 -17.92 -12.61 -3.18
N ALA A 179 -17.58 -12.36 -1.91
CA ALA A 179 -17.50 -13.42 -0.89
C ALA A 179 -18.82 -14.20 -0.72
N TYR A 180 -19.94 -13.66 -1.21
CA TYR A 180 -21.27 -14.29 -1.19
C TYR A 180 -21.67 -14.90 -2.54
N GLY A 181 -20.75 -15.00 -3.50
CA GLY A 181 -20.97 -15.64 -4.79
C GLY A 181 -21.72 -14.80 -5.83
N ARG A 182 -21.87 -13.47 -5.63
CA ARG A 182 -22.40 -12.57 -6.66
C ARG A 182 -21.32 -12.34 -7.71
N GLU A 183 -21.67 -12.36 -8.99
CA GLU A 183 -20.78 -11.96 -10.08
C GLU A 183 -21.25 -10.67 -10.75
N ALA A 184 -20.31 -9.81 -11.13
CA ALA A 184 -20.56 -8.61 -11.92
C ALA A 184 -19.47 -8.41 -12.96
N GLN A 185 -19.86 -8.02 -14.18
CA GLN A 185 -18.91 -7.74 -15.24
C GLN A 185 -18.10 -6.48 -14.91
N ILE A 186 -16.79 -6.52 -15.15
CA ILE A 186 -15.89 -5.39 -15.00
C ILE A 186 -15.85 -4.59 -16.29
N GLU A 187 -16.16 -3.30 -16.21
CA GLU A 187 -16.07 -2.38 -17.34
C GLU A 187 -14.61 -1.96 -17.58
N LEU A 188 -13.91 -2.69 -18.45
CA LEU A 188 -12.48 -2.48 -18.71
C LEU A 188 -12.09 -1.03 -19.04
N PRO A 189 -12.80 -0.26 -19.89
CA PRO A 189 -12.43 1.12 -20.21
C PRO A 189 -12.49 2.09 -19.01
N VAL A 190 -13.34 1.79 -18.02
CA VAL A 190 -13.48 2.61 -16.81
C VAL A 190 -12.21 2.54 -15.96
N LEU A 191 -11.52 1.40 -15.94
CA LEU A 191 -10.32 1.20 -15.12
C LEU A 191 -9.21 2.18 -15.48
N ASP A 192 -8.92 2.35 -16.78
CA ASP A 192 -7.89 3.27 -17.24
C ASP A 192 -8.24 4.73 -16.95
N THR A 193 -9.52 5.08 -17.07
CA THR A 193 -10.03 6.41 -16.73
C THR A 193 -9.89 6.68 -15.23
N LYS A 194 -10.32 5.75 -14.38
CA LYS A 194 -10.20 5.84 -12.92
C LYS A 194 -8.76 5.92 -12.47
N ARG A 195 -7.85 5.18 -13.10
CA ARG A 195 -6.41 5.24 -12.82
C ARG A 195 -5.83 6.63 -13.12
N LYS A 196 -6.20 7.24 -14.25
CA LYS A 196 -5.79 8.61 -14.59
C LYS A 196 -6.29 9.62 -13.57
N SER A 197 -7.60 9.60 -13.28
CA SER A 197 -8.20 10.51 -12.30
C SER A 197 -7.63 10.34 -10.89
N LEU A 198 -7.29 9.11 -10.49
CA LEU A 198 -6.62 8.85 -9.21
C LEU A 198 -5.26 9.54 -9.14
N ILE A 199 -4.43 9.40 -10.18
CA ILE A 199 -3.12 10.06 -10.23
C ILE A 199 -3.28 11.58 -10.17
N GLU A 200 -4.19 12.17 -10.95
CA GLU A 200 -4.48 13.60 -10.92
C GLU A 200 -4.93 14.06 -9.53
N CYS A 201 -5.83 13.31 -8.88
CA CYS A 201 -6.27 13.61 -7.53
C CYS A 201 -5.11 13.53 -6.53
N VAL A 202 -4.28 12.48 -6.57
CA VAL A 202 -3.10 12.32 -5.72
C VAL A 202 -2.12 13.48 -5.92
N LEU A 203 -1.85 13.91 -7.15
CA LEU A 203 -0.95 15.03 -7.41
C LEU A 203 -1.47 16.35 -6.84
N ASN A 204 -2.77 16.58 -6.92
CA ASN A 204 -3.42 17.76 -6.38
C ASN A 204 -3.50 17.74 -4.83
N SER A 205 -3.72 16.56 -4.25
CA SER A 205 -3.93 16.33 -2.81
C SER A 205 -2.66 16.03 -2.02
N ALA A 206 -1.58 15.57 -2.66
CA ALA A 206 -0.27 15.33 -2.01
C ALA A 206 0.34 16.61 -1.40
N LYS A 207 -0.21 17.79 -1.72
CA LYS A 207 0.09 19.06 -1.05
C LYS A 207 -0.56 19.19 0.33
N CYS A 208 -1.51 18.32 0.69
CA CYS A 208 -2.37 18.47 1.87
C CYS A 208 -2.72 17.12 2.54
N TYR A 209 -1.74 16.22 2.75
CA TYR A 209 -1.81 14.92 3.47
C TYR A 209 -2.82 14.84 4.64
N ARG A 210 -4.11 14.79 4.33
CA ARG A 210 -5.22 14.74 5.29
C ARG A 210 -6.34 13.91 4.70
N GLY A 211 -6.42 12.66 5.15
CA GLY A 211 -7.68 11.93 5.35
C GLY A 211 -8.60 11.67 4.16
N GLN A 212 -8.23 12.02 2.93
CA GLN A 212 -9.08 11.84 1.75
C GLN A 212 -8.58 10.68 0.89
N TYR A 213 -8.54 9.49 1.49
CA TYR A 213 -8.46 8.26 0.69
C TYR A 213 -9.77 7.95 -0.03
N SER A 214 -10.83 8.76 0.14
CA SER A 214 -12.14 8.52 -0.49
C SER A 214 -12.05 8.37 -2.00
N ASP A 215 -11.25 9.20 -2.66
CA ASP A 215 -11.14 9.18 -4.12
C ASP A 215 -10.27 8.00 -4.58
N ALA A 216 -9.20 7.70 -3.83
CA ALA A 216 -8.37 6.53 -4.02
C ALA A 216 -9.17 5.23 -3.82
N GLU A 217 -9.97 5.17 -2.77
CA GLU A 217 -10.86 4.06 -2.47
C GLU A 217 -11.89 3.88 -3.59
N GLN A 218 -12.61 4.94 -3.97
CA GLN A 218 -13.58 4.86 -5.05
C GLN A 218 -12.97 4.40 -6.37
N ALA A 219 -11.77 4.87 -6.72
CA ALA A 219 -11.07 4.44 -7.92
C ALA A 219 -10.61 2.98 -7.82
N LEU A 220 -9.90 2.62 -6.75
CA LEU A 220 -9.31 1.29 -6.58
C LEU A 220 -10.36 0.20 -6.35
N ARG A 221 -11.54 0.52 -5.78
CA ARG A 221 -12.65 -0.45 -5.66
C ARG A 221 -13.21 -0.92 -7.00
N THR A 222 -12.95 -0.20 -8.10
CA THR A 222 -13.32 -0.65 -9.46
C THR A 222 -12.38 -1.73 -10.01
N GLY A 223 -11.16 -1.81 -9.47
CA GLY A 223 -10.15 -2.80 -9.86
C GLY A 223 -10.21 -4.08 -9.03
N LEU A 224 -9.54 -5.13 -9.51
CA LEU A 224 -9.42 -6.41 -8.84
C LEU A 224 -8.02 -6.58 -8.21
N GLY A 225 -7.93 -7.15 -7.01
CA GLY A 225 -6.65 -7.51 -6.40
C GLY A 225 -5.97 -8.70 -7.12
N ASP A 226 -6.78 -9.61 -7.63
CA ASP A 226 -6.41 -10.81 -8.40
C ASP A 226 -7.43 -11.02 -9.54
N THR A 227 -7.03 -11.63 -10.66
CA THR A 227 -7.92 -11.86 -11.81
C THR A 227 -8.47 -13.29 -11.87
N ARG A 228 -8.07 -14.15 -10.94
CA ARG A 228 -8.44 -15.58 -10.90
C ARG A 228 -9.69 -15.77 -10.04
N ARG A 229 -10.61 -16.62 -10.52
CA ARG A 229 -11.79 -17.02 -9.73
C ARG A 229 -11.46 -18.21 -8.83
N PRO A 230 -12.08 -18.33 -7.63
CA PRO A 230 -13.01 -17.39 -7.01
C PRO A 230 -12.34 -16.25 -6.22
N ILE A 231 -11.00 -16.22 -6.17
CA ILE A 231 -10.20 -15.33 -5.29
C ILE A 231 -10.14 -13.86 -5.73
N ASN A 232 -10.87 -13.51 -6.79
CA ASN A 232 -11.04 -12.15 -7.28
C ASN A 232 -12.25 -11.45 -6.63
N ASP A 233 -12.59 -11.88 -5.41
CA ASP A 233 -13.57 -11.27 -4.51
C ASP A 233 -12.97 -10.15 -3.64
N VAL A 234 -11.64 -10.03 -3.67
CA VAL A 234 -10.88 -8.94 -3.04
C VAL A 234 -10.68 -7.82 -4.06
N SER A 235 -11.17 -6.61 -3.73
CA SER A 235 -10.96 -5.44 -4.60
C SER A 235 -9.51 -4.99 -4.57
N LEU A 236 -9.10 -4.22 -5.57
CA LEU A 236 -7.77 -3.64 -5.58
C LEU A 236 -7.55 -2.66 -4.42
N TRP A 237 -8.61 -1.96 -3.97
CA TRP A 237 -8.56 -1.14 -2.76
C TRP A 237 -8.19 -1.97 -1.55
N ASP A 238 -8.86 -3.10 -1.31
CA ASP A 238 -8.65 -3.90 -0.10
C ASP A 238 -7.20 -4.43 -0.06
N LEU A 239 -6.66 -4.86 -1.20
CA LEU A 239 -5.25 -5.27 -1.33
C LEU A 239 -4.29 -4.10 -1.07
N SER A 240 -4.51 -2.94 -1.70
CA SER A 240 -3.66 -1.76 -1.55
C SER A 240 -3.70 -1.17 -0.13
N ALA A 241 -4.88 -1.06 0.47
CA ALA A 241 -5.06 -0.54 1.82
C ALA A 241 -4.41 -1.47 2.86
N ALA A 242 -4.57 -2.79 2.72
CA ALA A 242 -3.89 -3.76 3.56
C ALA A 242 -2.36 -3.66 3.41
N THR A 243 -1.86 -3.55 2.17
CA THR A 243 -0.42 -3.37 1.90
C THR A 243 0.12 -2.10 2.58
N ALA A 244 -0.58 -0.97 2.45
CA ALA A 244 -0.19 0.29 3.08
C ALA A 244 -0.22 0.22 4.61
N ALA A 245 -1.25 -0.39 5.20
CA ALA A 245 -1.38 -0.59 6.64
C ALA A 245 -0.24 -1.44 7.21
N LEU A 246 0.05 -2.58 6.57
CA LEU A 246 1.14 -3.47 6.96
C LEU A 246 2.50 -2.79 6.77
N PHE A 247 2.70 -2.04 5.69
CA PHE A 247 3.91 -1.27 5.45
C PHE A 247 4.12 -0.22 6.55
N LYS A 248 3.11 0.62 6.85
CA LYS A 248 3.19 1.66 7.88
C LYS A 248 3.57 1.05 9.23
N ALA A 249 2.86 0.00 9.63
CA ALA A 249 3.10 -0.65 10.92
C ALA A 249 4.49 -1.30 10.98
N ALA A 250 4.99 -1.89 9.89
CA ALA A 250 6.34 -2.43 9.84
C ALA A 250 7.42 -1.34 9.87
N ALA A 251 7.20 -0.23 9.17
CA ALA A 251 8.10 0.92 9.16
C ALA A 251 8.15 1.59 10.54
N ALA A 252 7.00 1.80 11.18
CA ALA A 252 6.94 2.30 12.55
C ALA A 252 7.59 1.32 13.54
N ALA A 253 7.40 0.01 13.40
CA ALA A 253 8.11 -0.99 14.21
C ALA A 253 9.62 -0.82 14.07
N ALA A 254 10.13 -0.73 12.84
CA ALA A 254 11.56 -0.60 12.59
C ALA A 254 12.17 0.65 13.22
N VAL A 255 11.47 1.78 13.15
CA VAL A 255 11.92 3.04 13.76
C VAL A 255 11.90 2.95 15.29
N LEU A 256 10.86 2.35 15.87
CA LEU A 256 10.72 2.20 17.32
C LEU A 256 11.72 1.21 17.93
N THR A 257 12.10 0.16 17.19
CA THR A 257 13.01 -0.89 17.68
C THR A 257 14.46 -0.68 17.21
N GLY A 258 14.69 0.20 16.24
CA GLY A 258 15.98 0.36 15.57
C GLY A 258 16.38 -0.83 14.69
N SER A 259 15.44 -1.69 14.29
CA SER A 259 15.73 -2.93 13.55
C SER A 259 14.73 -3.23 12.43
N ILE A 260 15.23 -3.68 11.28
CA ILE A 260 14.37 -4.06 10.16
C ILE A 260 13.89 -5.51 10.33
N PRO A 261 12.57 -5.80 10.33
CA PRO A 261 12.07 -7.17 10.42
C PRO A 261 12.48 -7.98 9.19
N SER A 262 12.88 -9.24 9.36
CA SER A 262 13.11 -10.14 8.22
C SER A 262 11.79 -10.62 7.60
N VAL A 263 11.80 -11.11 6.35
CA VAL A 263 10.59 -11.67 5.72
C VAL A 263 9.96 -12.76 6.60
N ALA A 264 10.77 -13.63 7.21
CA ALA A 264 10.31 -14.71 8.09
C ALA A 264 9.80 -14.23 9.47
N ASN A 265 10.21 -13.04 9.92
CA ASN A 265 9.91 -12.53 11.26
C ASN A 265 9.04 -11.28 11.24
N ALA A 266 8.59 -10.84 10.06
CA ALA A 266 7.67 -9.72 9.95
C ALA A 266 6.35 -10.07 10.62
N ARG A 267 6.00 -9.26 11.62
CA ARG A 267 4.82 -9.45 12.46
C ARG A 267 4.14 -8.12 12.66
N TRP A 268 2.85 -8.22 12.90
CA TRP A 268 1.97 -7.10 13.19
C TRP A 268 1.10 -7.46 14.38
N ARG A 269 0.64 -6.45 15.09
CA ARG A 269 -0.33 -6.61 16.18
C ARG A 269 -1.64 -5.98 15.80
N LEU A 270 -2.70 -6.47 16.45
CA LEU A 270 -4.00 -5.83 16.43
C LEU A 270 -4.18 -5.04 17.73
N LEU A 271 -4.48 -3.76 17.60
CA LEU A 271 -4.91 -2.92 18.71
C LEU A 271 -6.42 -2.73 18.60
N ALA A 272 -7.15 -3.30 19.55
CA ALA A 272 -8.58 -3.10 19.68
C ALA A 272 -8.86 -1.94 20.63
N ILE A 273 -9.65 -0.97 20.15
CA ILE A 273 -10.25 0.08 20.95
C ILE A 273 -11.69 -0.35 21.19
N SER A 274 -12.01 -0.77 22.40
CA SER A 274 -13.31 -1.36 22.73
C SER A 274 -13.93 -0.66 23.93
N PHE A 275 -15.25 -0.59 23.93
CA PHE A 275 -16.05 -0.09 25.04
C PHE A 275 -17.29 -0.98 25.23
N ASP A 276 -17.95 -0.87 26.38
CA ASP A 276 -19.22 -1.56 26.62
C ASP A 276 -20.33 -0.91 25.81
N GLY A 277 -20.41 -1.28 24.52
CA GLY A 277 -21.43 -0.78 23.60
C GLY A 277 -22.83 -1.02 24.12
N LEU A 278 -23.17 -2.25 24.48
CA LEU A 278 -24.52 -2.60 24.97
C LEU A 278 -24.91 -1.79 26.20
N GLY A 279 -24.02 -1.68 27.20
CA GLY A 279 -24.25 -0.88 28.39
C GLY A 279 -24.37 0.62 28.08
N PHE A 280 -23.61 1.14 27.12
CA PHE A 280 -23.65 2.55 26.74
C PHE A 280 -24.91 2.90 25.92
N TRP A 281 -25.29 2.05 24.96
CA TRP A 281 -26.47 2.21 24.13
C TRP A 281 -27.77 2.03 24.94
N GLY A 282 -27.79 1.07 25.86
CA GLY A 282 -28.95 0.76 26.70
C GLY A 282 -29.39 1.87 27.67
N GLN A 283 -28.55 2.89 27.85
CA GLN A 283 -28.87 4.08 28.66
C GLN A 283 -29.65 5.16 27.90
N ALA A 284 -29.90 5.00 26.59
CA ALA A 284 -30.71 5.93 25.84
C ALA A 284 -32.20 5.77 26.18
N HIS A 285 -32.87 6.85 26.57
CA HIS A 285 -34.31 6.83 26.87
C HIS A 285 -35.17 7.16 25.65
N HIS A 286 -34.62 7.92 24.71
CA HIS A 286 -35.28 8.27 23.45
C HIS A 286 -34.35 8.12 22.24
N ILE A 287 -34.92 8.05 21.03
CA ILE A 287 -34.16 7.96 19.77
C ILE A 287 -33.11 9.08 19.64
N PRO A 288 -33.41 10.36 19.96
CA PRO A 288 -32.40 11.41 19.92
C PRO A 288 -31.19 11.14 20.82
N ASP A 289 -31.38 10.59 22.01
CA ASP A 289 -30.29 10.24 22.93
C ASP A 289 -29.41 9.15 22.35
N LEU A 290 -30.02 8.12 21.74
CA LEU A 290 -29.29 7.04 21.08
C LEU A 290 -28.46 7.57 19.91
N LEU A 291 -29.04 8.45 19.09
CA LEU A 291 -28.32 9.07 17.97
C LEU A 291 -27.17 9.97 18.45
N ALA A 292 -27.37 10.76 19.51
CA ALA A 292 -26.33 11.59 20.11
C ALA A 292 -25.19 10.75 20.67
N ARG A 293 -25.50 9.67 21.39
CA ARG A 293 -24.52 8.70 21.89
C ARG A 293 -23.74 8.07 20.74
N ARG A 294 -24.42 7.63 19.67
CA ARG A 294 -23.77 7.02 18.50
C ARG A 294 -22.79 7.98 17.84
N GLU A 295 -23.21 9.24 17.73
CA GLU A 295 -22.36 10.30 17.18
C GLU A 295 -21.16 10.61 18.08
N ALA A 296 -21.33 10.64 19.41
CA ALA A 296 -20.24 10.83 20.36
C ALA A 296 -19.18 9.73 20.24
N VAL A 297 -19.59 8.46 20.20
CA VAL A 297 -18.66 7.33 19.98
C VAL A 297 -17.98 7.42 18.62
N ARG A 298 -18.73 7.75 17.56
CA ARG A 298 -18.15 7.91 16.22
C ARG A 298 -17.05 8.95 16.23
N LYS A 299 -17.30 10.12 16.83
CA LYS A 299 -16.30 11.20 16.97
C LYS A 299 -15.09 10.75 17.79
N GLY A 300 -15.29 10.02 18.89
CA GLY A 300 -14.20 9.48 19.71
C GLY A 300 -13.32 8.51 18.94
N LEU A 301 -13.93 7.56 18.22
CA LEU A 301 -13.19 6.62 17.36
C LEU A 301 -12.52 7.32 16.17
N ASP A 302 -13.14 8.34 15.57
CA ASP A 302 -12.52 9.18 14.53
C ASP A 302 -11.31 9.95 15.06
N ALA A 303 -11.37 10.45 16.29
CA ALA A 303 -10.25 11.11 16.95
C ALA A 303 -9.09 10.14 17.23
N VAL A 304 -9.38 8.94 17.74
CA VAL A 304 -8.37 7.87 17.92
C VAL A 304 -7.77 7.45 16.59
N ARG A 305 -8.60 7.31 15.54
CA ARG A 305 -8.12 7.02 14.20
C ARG A 305 -7.18 8.11 13.69
N ALA A 306 -7.54 9.39 13.82
CA ALA A 306 -6.66 10.49 13.43
C ALA A 306 -5.34 10.49 14.22
N LEU A 307 -5.39 10.18 15.52
CA LEU A 307 -4.20 10.05 16.38
C LEU A 307 -3.25 8.95 15.85
N LEU A 308 -3.78 7.75 15.58
CA LEU A 308 -2.97 6.59 15.18
C LEU A 308 -2.55 6.62 13.71
N GLU A 309 -3.41 7.09 12.81
CA GLU A 309 -3.13 7.09 11.37
C GLU A 309 -2.28 8.28 10.94
N VAL A 310 -2.48 9.45 11.56
CA VAL A 310 -1.93 10.74 11.09
C VAL A 310 -0.99 11.38 12.09
N THR A 311 -1.34 11.46 13.37
CA THR A 311 -0.50 12.15 14.37
C THR A 311 0.79 11.37 14.66
N TYR A 312 0.68 10.08 14.97
CA TYR A 312 1.81 9.19 15.28
C TYR A 312 2.23 8.20 14.17
N PRO A 313 1.60 8.26 12.99
CA PRO A 313 1.46 7.17 12.01
C PRO A 313 1.91 5.77 12.51
N LEU A 314 1.21 5.26 13.52
CA LEU A 314 1.48 3.95 14.12
C LEU A 314 0.59 2.86 13.55
N GLY A 315 -0.51 3.17 12.87
CA GLY A 315 -1.38 2.11 12.38
C GLY A 315 -2.44 2.60 11.43
N ASN A 316 -3.28 1.67 10.99
CA ASN A 316 -4.45 1.92 10.18
C ASN A 316 -5.63 1.11 10.71
N GLU A 317 -6.80 1.73 10.73
CA GLU A 317 -8.06 1.08 11.08
C GLU A 317 -8.41 0.07 9.98
N ILE A 318 -8.58 -1.19 10.36
CA ILE A 318 -8.96 -2.28 9.43
C ILE A 318 -10.40 -2.74 9.64
N TYR A 319 -11.00 -2.37 10.76
CA TYR A 319 -12.35 -2.77 11.12
C TYR A 319 -12.94 -1.80 12.14
N ARG A 320 -14.25 -1.54 12.02
CA ARG A 320 -15.04 -0.76 12.95
C ARG A 320 -16.48 -1.26 12.98
N ASP A 321 -17.06 -1.31 14.18
CA ASP A 321 -18.47 -1.62 14.41
C ASP A 321 -19.02 -0.83 15.63
N GLU A 322 -20.20 -1.21 16.12
CA GLU A 322 -20.84 -0.62 17.29
C GLU A 322 -20.14 -0.91 18.63
N TYR A 323 -19.11 -1.78 18.64
CA TYR A 323 -18.33 -2.15 19.82
C TYR A 323 -16.94 -1.50 19.83
N GLY A 324 -16.49 -0.97 18.70
CA GLY A 324 -15.27 -0.19 18.62
C GLY A 324 -14.53 -0.33 17.29
N SER A 325 -13.21 -0.21 17.37
CA SER A 325 -12.30 -0.18 16.22
C SER A 325 -11.12 -1.12 16.42
N VAL A 326 -10.64 -1.72 15.34
CA VAL A 326 -9.43 -2.54 15.34
C VAL A 326 -8.42 -1.96 14.35
N PHE A 327 -7.19 -1.80 14.82
CA PHE A 327 -6.07 -1.25 14.06
C PHE A 327 -5.00 -2.31 13.88
N VAL A 328 -4.36 -2.33 12.70
CA VAL A 328 -3.05 -2.96 12.52
C VAL A 328 -1.99 -1.99 13.01
N VAL A 329 -1.13 -2.45 13.91
CA VAL A 329 -0.07 -1.64 14.56
C VAL A 329 1.26 -2.41 14.62
N PRO A 330 2.39 -1.73 14.87
CA PRO A 330 3.71 -2.32 15.05
C PRO A 330 3.71 -3.51 16.00
N ASP A 331 4.48 -4.55 15.64
CA ASP A 331 4.92 -5.53 16.62
C ASP A 331 6.03 -4.93 17.50
N CYS A 332 5.62 -4.11 18.46
CA CYS A 332 6.49 -3.49 19.44
C CYS A 332 6.03 -3.85 20.86
N ALA A 333 6.97 -4.30 21.70
CA ALA A 333 6.69 -4.58 23.10
C ALA A 333 6.31 -3.27 23.81
N ASN A 334 5.27 -3.32 24.64
CA ASN A 334 4.79 -2.16 25.41
C ASN A 334 4.42 -0.94 24.56
N LEU A 335 3.97 -1.11 23.30
CA LEU A 335 3.54 -0.02 22.41
C LEU A 335 2.67 1.04 23.12
N LEU A 336 1.68 0.58 23.90
CA LEU A 336 0.77 1.47 24.64
C LEU A 336 1.44 2.29 25.75
N LYS A 337 2.57 1.83 26.27
CA LYS A 337 3.32 2.50 27.35
C LYS A 337 4.44 3.39 26.84
N LEU A 338 4.66 3.44 25.51
CA LEU A 338 5.69 4.30 24.95
C LEU A 338 5.36 5.76 25.25
N PRO A 339 6.34 6.54 25.76
CA PRO A 339 6.11 7.94 26.06
C PRO A 339 6.07 8.77 24.78
N ALA A 340 5.15 9.71 24.72
CA ALA A 340 5.15 10.81 23.75
C ALA A 340 6.07 11.97 24.23
N GLU A 341 6.15 13.04 23.45
CA GLU A 341 6.97 14.23 23.76
C GLU A 341 6.62 14.87 25.12
N ASP A 342 5.36 14.77 25.53
CA ASP A 342 4.84 15.27 26.82
C ASP A 342 5.02 14.26 27.97
N SER A 343 5.75 13.16 27.75
CA SER A 343 5.97 12.06 28.69
C SER A 343 4.72 11.26 29.08
N GLN A 344 3.55 11.52 28.48
CA GLN A 344 2.38 10.68 28.65
C GLN A 344 2.48 9.43 27.77
N SER A 345 1.80 8.36 28.16
CA SER A 345 1.79 7.13 27.37
C SER A 345 0.88 7.26 26.15
N LEU A 346 1.14 6.47 25.11
CA LEU A 346 0.22 6.34 23.98
C LEU A 346 -1.20 5.96 24.43
N GLU A 347 -1.33 5.12 25.46
CA GLU A 347 -2.63 4.78 26.04
C GLU A 347 -3.37 6.01 26.59
N ASP A 348 -2.69 6.90 27.29
CA ASP A 348 -3.29 8.14 27.83
C ASP A 348 -3.79 9.03 26.69
N HIS A 349 -2.98 9.18 25.64
CA HIS A 349 -3.39 9.96 24.45
C HIS A 349 -4.57 9.34 23.73
N ILE A 350 -4.64 8.01 23.63
CA ILE A 350 -5.81 7.30 23.06
C ILE A 350 -7.05 7.57 23.92
N ARG A 351 -6.94 7.47 25.25
CA ARG A 351 -8.06 7.72 26.18
C ARG A 351 -8.55 9.16 26.08
N VAL A 352 -7.62 10.12 26.03
CA VAL A 352 -7.93 11.54 25.84
C VAL A 352 -8.59 11.76 24.48
N ALA A 353 -8.03 11.23 23.39
CA ALA A 353 -8.60 11.37 22.05
C ALA A 353 -10.03 10.82 21.97
N PHE A 354 -10.29 9.65 22.56
CA PHE A 354 -11.63 9.07 22.59
C PHE A 354 -12.63 9.95 23.37
N ASN A 355 -12.17 10.57 24.47
CA ASN A 355 -13.01 11.38 25.36
C ASN A 355 -13.21 12.85 24.93
N ILE A 356 -12.49 13.36 23.92
CA ILE A 356 -12.61 14.77 23.43
C ILE A 356 -13.96 15.06 22.71
N SER A 357 -14.95 14.17 22.81
CA SER A 357 -16.21 14.27 22.08
C SER A 357 -17.34 15.00 22.81
N ASP A 358 -17.10 15.55 24.01
CA ASP A 358 -18.07 16.34 24.80
C ASP A 358 -17.76 17.85 24.82
#